data_AF-A0A506XVW1-F1
#
_entry.id   AF-A0A506XVW1-F1
#
_cell.length_a   1.000
_cell.length_b   1.000
_cell.length_c   1.000
_cell.angle_alpha   90.00
_cell.angle_beta   90.00
_cell.angle_gamma   90.00
#
_symmetry.space_group_name_H-M   'P 1'
#
loop_
_entity.id
_entity.type
_entity.pdbx_description
1 polymer ?
#
loop_
_entity_poly.entity_id
_entity_poly.type
_entity_poly.pdbx_seq_one_letter_code
_entity_poly.pdbx_strand_id
1 'polypeptide(L)'
;MLVDGQPSNGTANRSKILAAVDGTAIQATDFVKMKPAERRDLYASNQVLYVYHDTIDATGDKAVSEHRTFKAAADAIDEIIDIVKKLTSANATNILVTADHGFLYQESKLAAQFNITVKPQGDQIVVENRRYVLGRALKKDDAFRHFTPEQLGLSSDLEVQIPNSICRIVKPGAGFQFVHGGASLQEIAVPVISINKGRSDTVDLVNVDIHPESDKITTGQIVVKLYQQSEVTDQRVARKLRAGLYFGDQPISNEPELLFDAESKEGRDRFQSVRLLLSKDADVANNQSVEFRLSEPIGETGEWKKYKSVPYTLKRSFTTDFDF
;
A
#
# COMPACT_ATOMS: atom_id res chain seq x y z
N MET A 1 17.43 26.82 -8.51
CA MET A 1 18.08 26.28 -7.30
C MET A 1 19.27 25.46 -7.73
N LEU A 2 20.37 25.52 -6.98
CA LEU A 2 21.54 24.68 -7.18
C LEU A 2 21.60 23.66 -6.04
N VAL A 3 22.07 22.45 -6.33
CA VAL A 3 22.46 21.43 -5.35
C VAL A 3 23.87 21.02 -5.74
N ASP A 4 24.82 21.16 -4.82
CA ASP A 4 26.25 20.91 -5.05
C ASP A 4 26.80 21.64 -6.29
N GLY A 5 26.36 22.89 -6.48
CA GLY A 5 26.75 23.73 -7.62
C GLY A 5 26.08 23.37 -8.95
N GLN A 6 25.24 22.34 -9.00
CA GLN A 6 24.54 21.91 -10.21
C GLN A 6 23.07 22.38 -10.22
N PRO A 7 22.51 22.77 -11.38
CA PRO A 7 21.08 23.08 -11.50
C PRO A 7 20.22 21.90 -11.04
N SER A 8 19.21 22.15 -10.22
CA SER A 8 18.28 21.12 -9.72
C SER A 8 16.83 21.30 -10.20
N ASN A 9 16.61 22.21 -11.15
CA ASN A 9 15.29 22.48 -11.72
C ASN A 9 14.88 21.38 -12.71
N GLY A 10 13.76 20.73 -12.41
CA GLY A 10 13.18 19.67 -13.25
C GLY A 10 13.85 18.30 -13.08
N THR A 11 13.12 17.26 -13.46
CA THR A 11 13.52 15.85 -13.26
C THR A 11 14.84 15.51 -13.93
N ALA A 12 15.07 15.97 -15.17
CA ALA A 12 16.30 15.65 -15.91
C ALA A 12 17.57 16.13 -15.20
N ASN A 13 17.53 17.34 -14.62
CA ASN A 13 18.65 17.88 -13.87
C ASN A 13 18.84 17.17 -12.52
N ARG A 14 17.73 16.83 -11.84
CA ARG A 14 17.77 16.01 -10.62
C ARG A 14 18.36 14.63 -10.86
N SER A 15 18.04 13.97 -11.98
CA SER A 15 18.65 12.68 -12.34
C SER A 15 20.15 12.79 -12.57
N LYS A 16 20.65 13.91 -13.14
CA LYS A 16 22.10 14.13 -13.28
C LYS A 16 22.81 14.26 -11.93
N ILE A 17 22.19 14.94 -10.98
CA ILE A 17 22.71 15.08 -9.61
C ILE A 17 22.71 13.71 -8.92
N LEU A 18 21.59 12.97 -8.99
CA LEU A 18 21.43 11.67 -8.35
C LEU A 18 22.33 10.59 -8.95
N ALA A 19 22.75 10.71 -10.21
CA ALA A 19 23.68 9.77 -10.84
C ALA A 19 25.01 9.65 -10.09
N ALA A 20 25.42 10.68 -9.32
CA ALA A 20 26.61 10.62 -8.47
C ALA A 20 26.52 9.59 -7.33
N VAL A 21 25.31 9.14 -6.99
CA VAL A 21 25.03 8.13 -5.96
C VAL A 21 24.26 6.94 -6.54
N ASP A 22 24.46 6.66 -7.84
CA ASP A 22 23.76 5.61 -8.59
C ASP A 22 22.23 5.72 -8.47
N GLY A 23 21.70 6.94 -8.48
CA GLY A 23 20.28 7.21 -8.37
C GLY A 23 19.69 7.94 -9.57
N THR A 24 18.36 8.04 -9.59
CA THR A 24 17.62 8.77 -10.64
C THR A 24 16.32 9.35 -10.12
N ALA A 25 15.75 10.29 -10.89
CA ALA A 25 14.41 10.83 -10.67
C ALA A 25 13.50 10.52 -11.87
N ILE A 26 12.22 10.29 -11.61
CA ILE A 26 11.18 10.06 -12.61
C ILE A 26 9.90 10.82 -12.24
N GLN A 27 9.15 11.23 -13.25
CA GLN A 27 7.80 11.77 -13.06
C GLN A 27 6.83 10.65 -12.68
N ALA A 28 5.95 10.87 -11.70
CA ALA A 28 4.94 9.91 -11.29
C ALA A 28 4.08 9.45 -12.47
N THR A 29 3.71 10.40 -13.35
CA THR A 29 2.91 10.15 -14.56
C THR A 29 3.59 9.20 -15.55
N ASP A 30 4.92 9.19 -15.60
CA ASP A 30 5.69 8.27 -16.44
C ASP A 30 5.87 6.92 -15.73
N PHE A 31 6.19 6.94 -14.43
CA PHE A 31 6.37 5.73 -13.63
C PHE A 31 5.13 4.82 -13.61
N VAL A 32 3.93 5.39 -13.48
CA VAL A 32 2.68 4.60 -13.45
C VAL A 32 2.37 3.93 -14.80
N LYS A 33 2.81 4.53 -15.92
CA LYS A 33 2.64 4.00 -17.29
C LYS A 33 3.60 2.86 -17.62
N MET A 34 4.72 2.74 -16.90
CA MET A 34 5.70 1.67 -17.12
C MET A 34 5.08 0.29 -16.88
N LYS A 35 5.54 -0.70 -17.65
CA LYS A 35 5.20 -2.10 -17.43
C LYS A 35 5.84 -2.62 -16.14
N PRO A 36 5.28 -3.67 -15.51
CA PRO A 36 5.85 -4.24 -14.28
C PRO A 36 7.33 -4.62 -14.38
N ALA A 37 7.78 -5.14 -15.53
CA ALA A 37 9.19 -5.47 -15.75
C ALA A 37 10.08 -4.22 -15.76
N GLU A 38 9.70 -3.20 -16.54
CA GLU A 38 10.44 -1.94 -16.64
C GLU A 38 10.57 -1.24 -15.28
N ARG A 39 9.53 -1.30 -14.43
CA ARG A 39 9.61 -0.76 -13.06
C ARG A 39 10.61 -1.52 -12.18
N ARG A 40 10.66 -2.85 -12.29
CA ARG A 40 11.64 -3.68 -11.57
C ARG A 40 13.05 -3.36 -12.03
N ASP A 41 13.27 -3.26 -13.33
CA ASP A 41 14.57 -2.96 -13.90
C ASP A 41 15.03 -1.55 -13.49
N LEU A 42 14.13 -0.55 -13.53
CA LEU A 42 14.41 0.80 -13.05
C LEU A 42 14.82 0.80 -11.58
N TYR A 43 14.05 0.15 -10.71
CA TYR A 43 14.36 0.08 -9.28
C TYR A 43 15.68 -0.67 -9.02
N ALA A 44 15.88 -1.83 -9.65
CA ALA A 44 17.09 -2.65 -9.45
C ALA A 44 18.38 -1.98 -9.96
N SER A 45 18.26 -1.09 -10.95
CA SER A 45 19.40 -0.38 -11.53
C SER A 45 19.81 0.88 -10.75
N ASN A 46 19.09 1.25 -9.68
CA ASN A 46 19.35 2.48 -8.94
C ASN A 46 19.37 2.24 -7.42
N GLN A 47 20.37 2.78 -6.73
CA GLN A 47 20.44 2.79 -5.26
C GLN A 47 19.37 3.69 -4.66
N VAL A 48 19.04 4.80 -5.34
CA VAL A 48 18.00 5.75 -4.93
C VAL A 48 17.11 6.13 -6.10
N LEU A 49 15.80 6.00 -5.94
CA LEU A 49 14.80 6.38 -6.93
C LEU A 49 13.87 7.44 -6.36
N TYR A 50 13.87 8.62 -6.96
CA TYR A 50 12.90 9.69 -6.66
C TYR A 50 11.73 9.63 -7.64
N VAL A 51 10.50 9.56 -7.12
CA VAL A 51 9.27 9.70 -7.91
C VAL A 51 8.63 11.05 -7.58
N TYR A 52 8.57 11.95 -8.56
CA TYR A 52 8.03 13.30 -8.39
C TYR A 52 6.54 13.35 -8.75
N HIS A 53 5.72 13.92 -7.87
CA HIS A 53 4.26 14.03 -7.99
C HIS A 53 3.85 15.46 -7.63
N ASP A 54 2.92 16.05 -8.41
CA ASP A 54 2.58 17.48 -8.33
C ASP A 54 1.08 17.78 -8.49
N THR A 55 0.19 16.79 -8.36
CA THR A 55 -1.26 16.93 -8.64
C THR A 55 -1.91 18.08 -7.88
N ILE A 56 -1.52 18.29 -6.61
CA ILE A 56 -2.06 19.36 -5.76
C ILE A 56 -1.66 20.73 -6.32
N ASP A 57 -0.37 21.01 -6.46
CA ASP A 57 0.13 22.31 -6.94
C ASP A 57 -0.32 22.60 -8.38
N ALA A 58 -0.24 21.60 -9.27
CA ALA A 58 -0.68 21.72 -10.65
C ALA A 58 -2.16 22.13 -10.79
N THR A 59 -2.98 21.80 -9.77
CA THR A 59 -4.39 22.19 -9.65
C THR A 59 -4.56 23.51 -8.87
N GLY A 60 -3.88 23.65 -7.74
CA GLY A 60 -4.01 24.73 -6.77
C GLY A 60 -3.45 26.06 -7.25
N ASP A 61 -2.31 26.08 -7.94
CA ASP A 61 -1.64 27.34 -8.30
C ASP A 61 -2.38 28.16 -9.37
N LYS A 62 -3.25 27.51 -10.13
CA LYS A 62 -3.97 28.16 -11.24
C LYS A 62 -5.32 28.65 -10.75
N ALA A 63 -5.57 29.95 -10.91
CA ALA A 63 -6.85 30.59 -10.57
C ALA A 63 -8.07 29.88 -11.18
N VAL A 64 -7.92 29.29 -12.37
CA VAL A 64 -9.01 28.58 -13.07
C VAL A 64 -9.34 27.21 -12.48
N SER A 65 -8.46 26.63 -11.66
CA SER A 65 -8.63 25.27 -11.11
C SER A 65 -8.48 25.16 -9.61
N GLU A 66 -8.05 26.22 -8.92
CA GLU A 66 -7.77 26.19 -7.47
C GLU A 66 -8.96 25.72 -6.63
N HIS A 67 -10.21 25.98 -7.06
CA HIS A 67 -11.45 25.48 -6.41
C HIS A 67 -11.54 23.95 -6.31
N ARG A 68 -10.72 23.22 -7.07
CA ARG A 68 -10.65 21.75 -7.04
C ARG A 68 -9.57 21.22 -6.10
N THR A 69 -8.86 22.07 -5.35
CA THR A 69 -7.73 21.66 -4.49
C THR A 69 -8.11 20.51 -3.54
N PHE A 70 -9.28 20.55 -2.90
CA PHE A 70 -9.72 19.46 -2.02
C PHE A 70 -9.87 18.13 -2.76
N LYS A 71 -10.41 18.16 -3.97
CA LYS A 71 -10.50 16.97 -4.81
C LYS A 71 -9.11 16.50 -5.24
N ALA A 72 -8.23 17.42 -5.63
CA ALA A 72 -6.85 17.12 -5.99
C ALA A 72 -6.05 16.52 -4.84
N ALA A 73 -6.31 16.94 -3.60
CA ALA A 73 -5.69 16.33 -2.41
C ALA A 73 -6.17 14.88 -2.20
N ALA A 74 -7.47 14.61 -2.40
CA ALA A 74 -7.99 13.25 -2.35
C ALA A 74 -7.42 12.37 -3.48
N ASP A 75 -7.36 12.90 -4.70
CA ASP A 75 -6.74 12.23 -5.85
C ASP A 75 -5.26 11.95 -5.62
N ALA A 76 -4.51 12.92 -5.07
CA ALA A 76 -3.11 12.75 -4.73
C ALA A 76 -2.89 11.60 -3.75
N ILE A 77 -3.78 11.43 -2.76
CA ILE A 77 -3.69 10.30 -1.82
C ILE A 77 -3.85 8.96 -2.56
N ASP A 78 -4.88 8.83 -3.41
CA ASP A 78 -5.12 7.61 -4.18
C ASP A 78 -3.97 7.31 -5.15
N GLU A 79 -3.46 8.34 -5.83
CA GLU A 79 -2.32 8.26 -6.74
C GLU A 79 -1.03 7.85 -6.01
N ILE A 80 -0.75 8.43 -4.84
CA ILE A 80 0.42 8.06 -4.02
C ILE A 80 0.29 6.61 -3.53
N ILE A 81 -0.91 6.17 -3.10
CA ILE A 81 -1.15 4.77 -2.72
C ILE A 81 -0.86 3.83 -3.89
N ASP A 82 -1.29 4.19 -5.10
CA ASP A 82 -1.03 3.41 -6.31
C ASP A 82 0.47 3.36 -6.67
N ILE A 83 1.17 4.49 -6.56
CA ILE A 83 2.64 4.57 -6.75
C ILE A 83 3.34 3.66 -5.74
N VAL A 84 2.98 3.72 -4.45
CA VAL A 84 3.55 2.86 -3.40
C VAL A 84 3.30 1.38 -3.71
N LYS A 85 2.08 1.00 -4.13
CA LYS A 85 1.78 -0.39 -4.54
C LYS A 85 2.65 -0.82 -5.73
N LYS A 86 2.83 0.04 -6.72
CA LYS A 86 3.68 -0.25 -7.89
C LYS A 86 5.16 -0.36 -7.54
N LEU A 87 5.68 0.49 -6.65
CA LEU A 87 7.03 0.40 -6.10
C LEU A 87 7.23 -0.91 -5.34
N THR A 88 6.29 -1.26 -4.46
CA THR A 88 6.37 -2.50 -3.69
C THR A 88 6.23 -3.77 -4.54
N SER A 89 5.48 -3.74 -5.64
CA SER A 89 5.48 -4.79 -6.67
C SER A 89 6.76 -4.84 -7.50
N ALA A 90 7.52 -3.73 -7.53
CA ALA A 90 8.85 -3.65 -8.13
C ALA A 90 9.98 -4.04 -7.16
N ASN A 91 9.64 -4.69 -6.03
CA ASN A 91 10.54 -5.11 -4.96
C ASN A 91 11.13 -3.97 -4.11
N ALA A 92 10.60 -2.76 -4.18
CA ALA A 92 10.98 -1.71 -3.23
C ALA A 92 10.47 -2.05 -1.82
N THR A 93 11.39 -2.10 -0.87
CA THR A 93 11.11 -2.43 0.54
C THR A 93 11.14 -1.23 1.45
N ASN A 94 11.99 -0.24 1.17
CA ASN A 94 12.11 0.99 1.94
C ASN A 94 11.62 2.16 1.08
N ILE A 95 10.48 2.74 1.44
CA ILE A 95 9.86 3.85 0.70
C ILE A 95 9.64 5.00 1.67
N LEU A 96 10.12 6.19 1.31
CA LEU A 96 9.83 7.43 2.00
C LEU A 96 8.85 8.26 1.18
N VAL A 97 7.78 8.73 1.82
CA VAL A 97 6.82 9.66 1.21
C VAL A 97 6.86 10.96 2.01
N THR A 98 7.07 12.07 1.32
CA THR A 98 7.11 13.40 1.93
C THR A 98 6.73 14.47 0.90
N ALA A 99 6.70 15.73 1.33
CA ALA A 99 6.52 16.90 0.47
C ALA A 99 7.64 17.92 0.75
N ASP A 100 7.72 18.96 -0.07
CA ASP A 100 8.58 20.12 0.16
C ASP A 100 7.88 21.19 1.00
N HIS A 101 6.57 21.35 0.84
CA HIS A 101 5.73 22.21 1.68
C HIS A 101 4.28 21.71 1.70
N GLY A 102 3.49 22.25 2.64
CA GLY A 102 2.03 22.22 2.55
C GLY A 102 1.47 23.51 1.93
N PHE A 103 0.19 23.78 2.17
CA PHE A 103 -0.52 24.90 1.57
C PHE A 103 -1.62 25.42 2.50
N LEU A 104 -2.10 26.64 2.21
CA LEU A 104 -3.34 27.17 2.78
C LEU A 104 -4.41 27.19 1.69
N TYR A 105 -5.58 26.62 2.02
CA TYR A 105 -6.77 26.71 1.19
C TYR A 105 -7.90 27.45 1.91
N GLN A 106 -8.62 28.31 1.19
CA GLN A 106 -9.80 29.00 1.68
C GLN A 106 -10.90 29.00 0.61
N GLU A 107 -12.04 28.39 0.92
CA GLU A 107 -13.18 28.31 0.00
C GLU A 107 -13.70 29.70 -0.39
N SER A 108 -13.92 30.54 0.63
CA SER A 108 -14.40 31.91 0.46
C SER A 108 -13.25 32.87 0.17
N LYS A 109 -13.57 33.95 -0.56
CA LYS A 109 -12.63 35.05 -0.76
C LYS A 109 -12.18 35.61 0.58
N LEU A 110 -10.88 35.80 0.73
CA LEU A 110 -10.28 36.46 1.89
C LEU A 110 -10.94 37.83 2.09
N ALA A 111 -11.42 38.10 3.31
CA ALA A 111 -11.95 39.43 3.63
C ALA A 111 -10.85 40.48 3.40
N ALA A 112 -11.24 41.67 2.92
CA ALA A 112 -10.29 42.69 2.49
C ALA A 112 -9.24 43.07 3.55
N GLN A 113 -9.61 42.97 4.84
CA GLN A 113 -8.73 43.22 5.99
C GLN A 113 -7.51 42.28 6.09
N PHE A 114 -7.55 41.11 5.46
CA PHE A 114 -6.44 40.16 5.44
C PHE A 114 -5.57 40.32 4.18
N ASN A 115 -5.95 41.20 3.25
CA ASN A 115 -5.06 41.60 2.17
C ASN A 115 -4.04 42.59 2.73
N ILE A 116 -2.76 42.32 2.54
CA ILE A 116 -1.73 43.27 2.88
C ILE A 116 -1.88 44.49 1.95
N THR A 117 -2.10 45.65 2.55
CA THR A 117 -2.19 46.94 1.87
C THR A 117 -0.83 47.64 1.77
N VAL A 118 0.10 47.29 2.66
CA VAL A 118 1.48 47.79 2.65
C VAL A 118 2.29 47.07 1.57
N LYS A 119 2.89 47.84 0.66
CA LYS A 119 3.81 47.25 -0.32
C LYS A 119 5.15 46.92 0.33
N PRO A 120 5.76 45.76 0.04
CA PRO A 120 7.12 45.46 0.45
C PRO A 120 8.09 46.54 -0.08
N GLN A 121 9.08 46.90 0.74
CA GLN A 121 10.08 47.91 0.39
C GLN A 121 11.47 47.40 0.74
N GLY A 122 12.46 47.86 -0.01
CA GLY A 122 13.88 47.65 0.23
C GLY A 122 14.71 48.30 -0.87
N ASP A 123 16.02 48.21 -0.78
CA ASP A 123 16.92 48.73 -1.83
C ASP A 123 16.71 47.97 -3.14
N GLN A 124 16.43 46.67 -3.04
CA GLN A 124 16.08 45.85 -4.19
C GLN A 124 15.08 44.76 -3.81
N ILE A 125 13.94 44.71 -4.52
CA ILE A 125 13.03 43.57 -4.48
C ILE A 125 13.37 42.64 -5.65
N VAL A 126 13.73 41.40 -5.33
CA VAL A 126 14.12 40.38 -6.32
C VAL A 126 12.93 39.51 -6.72
N VAL A 127 12.16 39.06 -5.72
CA VAL A 127 10.91 38.32 -5.94
C VAL A 127 9.85 38.87 -5.00
N GLU A 128 8.66 39.11 -5.54
CA GLU A 128 7.48 39.43 -4.73
C GLU A 128 6.37 38.46 -5.12
N ASN A 129 6.13 37.47 -4.28
CA ASN A 129 5.06 36.50 -4.42
C ASN A 129 3.94 36.78 -3.40
N ARG A 130 2.85 36.02 -3.42
CA ARG A 130 1.67 36.25 -2.57
C ARG A 130 1.95 36.02 -1.08
N ARG A 131 2.91 35.14 -0.77
CA ARG A 131 3.25 34.67 0.58
C ARG A 131 4.70 34.87 0.98
N TYR A 132 5.52 35.45 0.11
CA TYR A 132 6.89 35.80 0.46
C TYR A 132 7.42 36.90 -0.45
N VAL A 133 8.45 37.58 0.04
CA VAL A 133 9.25 38.56 -0.68
C VAL A 133 10.71 38.21 -0.45
N LEU A 134 11.51 38.23 -1.52
CA LEU A 134 12.96 38.09 -1.47
C LEU A 134 13.57 39.41 -1.94
N GLY A 135 14.53 39.95 -1.21
CA GLY A 135 15.18 41.20 -1.59
C GLY A 135 16.42 41.52 -0.77
N ARG A 136 16.93 42.74 -0.95
CA ARG A 136 18.10 43.28 -0.26
C ARG A 136 17.70 44.55 0.50
N ALA A 137 18.18 44.66 1.73
CA ALA A 137 17.87 45.76 2.64
C ALA A 137 16.35 46.00 2.74
N LEU A 138 15.59 44.93 2.98
CA LEU A 138 14.13 44.97 3.14
C LEU A 138 13.78 45.78 4.39
N LYS A 139 12.95 46.81 4.20
CA LYS A 139 12.45 47.64 5.29
C LYS A 139 11.46 46.85 6.13
N LYS A 140 11.67 46.81 7.44
CA LYS A 140 10.77 46.17 8.40
C LYS A 140 9.41 46.87 8.42
N ASP A 141 8.36 46.06 8.53
CA ASP A 141 6.98 46.51 8.68
C ASP A 141 6.21 45.42 9.44
N ASP A 142 5.25 45.82 10.28
CA ASP A 142 4.50 44.91 11.15
C ASP A 142 3.59 43.94 10.38
N ALA A 143 3.32 44.18 9.09
CA ALA A 143 2.59 43.25 8.24
C ALA A 143 3.40 41.99 7.88
N PHE A 144 4.73 42.02 8.04
CA PHE A 144 5.64 40.96 7.63
C PHE A 144 6.50 40.45 8.77
N ARG A 145 6.74 39.14 8.76
CA ARG A 145 7.87 38.56 9.47
C ARG A 145 9.11 38.68 8.59
N HIS A 146 10.13 39.40 9.06
CA HIS A 146 11.41 39.54 8.39
C HIS A 146 12.40 38.47 8.90
N PHE A 147 13.11 37.84 7.98
CA PHE A 147 14.22 36.93 8.24
C PHE A 147 15.46 37.35 7.45
N THR A 148 16.61 37.33 8.14
CA THR A 148 17.93 37.44 7.52
C THR A 148 18.33 36.12 6.85
N PRO A 149 19.24 36.13 5.85
CA PRO A 149 19.74 34.92 5.23
C PRO A 149 20.27 33.90 6.26
N GLU A 150 21.00 34.38 7.28
CA GLU A 150 21.62 33.55 8.31
C GLU A 150 20.58 32.84 9.18
N GLN A 151 19.46 33.49 9.50
CA GLN A 151 18.36 32.89 10.25
C GLN A 151 17.69 31.73 9.50
N LEU A 152 17.76 31.73 8.17
CA LEU A 152 17.19 30.70 7.31
C LEU A 152 18.24 29.69 6.83
N GLY A 153 19.50 29.83 7.25
CA GLY A 153 20.60 28.99 6.78
C GLY A 153 20.90 29.14 5.28
N LEU A 154 20.54 30.27 4.68
CA LEU A 154 20.74 30.54 3.26
C LEU A 154 22.17 31.04 3.01
N SER A 155 22.87 30.42 2.06
CA SER A 155 24.14 30.92 1.52
C SER A 155 23.86 31.95 0.42
N SER A 156 23.22 33.07 0.77
CA SER A 156 22.89 34.18 -0.14
C SER A 156 22.90 35.50 0.61
N ASP A 157 22.76 36.61 -0.13
CA ASP A 157 22.58 37.96 0.41
C ASP A 157 21.10 38.41 0.41
N LEU A 158 20.17 37.46 0.23
CA LEU A 158 18.74 37.76 0.13
C LEU A 158 18.03 37.62 1.46
N GLU A 159 17.47 38.72 1.93
CA GLU A 159 16.52 38.75 3.04
C GLU A 159 15.15 38.27 2.59
N VAL A 160 14.37 37.74 3.55
CA VAL A 160 13.04 37.17 3.31
C VAL A 160 12.00 37.86 4.17
N GLN A 161 10.91 38.30 3.56
CA GLN A 161 9.71 38.75 4.27
C GLN A 161 8.53 37.85 3.98
N ILE A 162 7.82 37.44 5.02
CA ILE A 162 6.64 36.56 4.93
C ILE A 162 5.44 37.31 5.55
N PRO A 163 4.32 37.47 4.83
CA PRO A 163 3.07 37.97 5.38
C PRO A 163 2.68 37.25 6.69
N ASN A 164 2.34 38.03 7.72
CA ASN A 164 1.90 37.45 8.98
C ASN A 164 0.57 36.67 8.82
N SER A 165 0.43 35.56 9.56
CA SER A 165 -0.78 34.74 9.59
C SER A 165 -1.22 34.28 8.17
N ILE A 166 -2.52 34.38 7.88
CA ILE A 166 -3.15 34.04 6.59
C ILE A 166 -3.11 35.19 5.58
N CYS A 167 -2.46 36.31 5.92
CA CYS A 167 -2.47 37.52 5.10
C CYS A 167 -1.70 37.34 3.79
N ARG A 168 -2.07 38.09 2.76
CA ARG A 168 -1.53 37.87 1.41
C ARG A 168 -1.20 39.20 0.73
N ILE A 169 -0.12 39.22 -0.03
CA ILE A 169 0.14 40.30 -1.00
C ILE A 169 -0.80 40.09 -2.19
N VAL A 170 -1.57 41.12 -2.56
CA VAL A 170 -2.51 41.06 -3.68
C VAL A 170 -1.73 41.15 -5.00
N LYS A 171 -1.97 40.18 -5.89
CA LYS A 171 -1.39 40.14 -7.23
C LYS A 171 -2.50 40.16 -8.28
N PRO A 172 -2.43 41.02 -9.32
CA PRO A 172 -3.40 41.02 -10.40
C PRO A 172 -3.50 39.64 -11.07
N GLY A 173 -4.72 39.16 -11.27
CA GLY A 173 -4.98 37.87 -11.94
C GLY A 173 -4.61 36.62 -11.16
N ALA A 174 -4.08 36.74 -9.94
CA ALA A 174 -3.81 35.59 -9.08
C ALA A 174 -5.12 35.01 -8.52
N GLY A 175 -5.12 33.70 -8.27
CA GLY A 175 -6.17 33.02 -7.52
C GLY A 175 -6.29 33.57 -6.09
N PHE A 176 -7.29 33.13 -5.35
CA PHE A 176 -7.53 33.50 -3.95
C PHE A 176 -7.71 32.30 -3.02
N GLN A 177 -8.01 31.11 -3.52
CA GLN A 177 -8.33 29.98 -2.67
C GLN A 177 -7.07 29.27 -2.19
N PHE A 178 -6.12 29.02 -3.10
CA PHE A 178 -4.88 28.31 -2.80
C PHE A 178 -3.68 29.27 -2.70
N VAL A 179 -2.82 29.07 -1.70
CA VAL A 179 -1.50 29.69 -1.58
C VAL A 179 -0.53 28.78 -0.84
N HIS A 180 0.76 28.92 -1.17
CA HIS A 180 1.87 28.31 -0.44
C HIS A 180 3.07 29.28 -0.40
N GLY A 181 4.14 28.90 0.28
CA GLY A 181 5.40 29.66 0.36
C GLY A 181 5.51 30.60 1.58
N GLY A 182 4.56 30.54 2.51
CA GLY A 182 4.64 31.23 3.81
C GLY A 182 5.24 30.38 4.92
N ALA A 183 5.17 30.88 6.15
CA ALA A 183 5.69 30.25 7.36
C ALA A 183 4.57 29.76 8.31
N SER A 184 3.37 29.53 7.80
CA SER A 184 2.30 28.93 8.60
C SER A 184 2.62 27.45 8.89
N LEU A 185 2.11 26.91 10.01
CA LEU A 185 2.32 25.50 10.34
C LEU A 185 1.83 24.57 9.23
N GLN A 186 0.73 24.90 8.57
CA GLN A 186 0.19 24.14 7.43
C GLN A 186 1.15 24.11 6.24
N GLU A 187 1.99 25.13 6.07
CA GLU A 187 2.96 25.21 4.97
C GLU A 187 4.30 24.56 5.34
N ILE A 188 4.75 24.64 6.60
CA ILE A 188 6.10 24.19 7.01
C ILE A 188 6.14 22.84 7.75
N ALA A 189 5.04 22.40 8.37
CA ALA A 189 4.99 21.14 9.08
C ALA A 189 4.69 20.01 8.08
N VAL A 190 5.74 19.46 7.49
CA VAL A 190 5.62 18.42 6.46
C VAL A 190 5.93 17.03 7.06
N PRO A 191 5.02 16.04 6.91
CA PRO A 191 5.29 14.70 7.38
C PRO A 191 6.31 13.98 6.50
N VAL A 192 7.09 13.10 7.12
CA VAL A 192 7.87 12.07 6.43
C VAL A 192 7.29 10.73 6.85
N ILE A 193 6.64 10.05 5.91
CA ILE A 193 6.06 8.72 6.12
C ILE A 193 7.10 7.70 5.67
N SER A 194 7.55 6.86 6.59
CA SER A 194 8.41 5.71 6.30
C SER A 194 7.57 4.46 6.14
N ILE A 195 7.62 3.87 4.95
CA ILE A 195 6.95 2.62 4.60
C ILE A 195 8.02 1.56 4.42
N ASN A 196 8.07 0.62 5.36
CA ASN A 196 8.91 -0.55 5.28
C ASN A 196 8.02 -1.73 4.91
N LYS A 197 8.06 -2.15 3.64
CA LYS A 197 7.49 -3.43 3.26
C LYS A 197 8.46 -4.50 3.74
N GLY A 198 8.15 -5.05 4.92
CA GLY A 198 8.72 -6.33 5.32
C GLY A 198 8.48 -7.34 4.20
N ARG A 199 9.52 -8.09 3.85
CA ARG A 199 9.25 -9.45 3.40
C ARG A 199 8.60 -10.08 4.62
N SER A 200 7.30 -10.34 4.58
CA SER A 200 6.84 -11.37 5.49
C SER A 200 7.58 -12.61 5.02
N ASP A 201 8.46 -13.13 5.87
CA ASP A 201 8.78 -14.54 5.91
C ASP A 201 7.50 -15.31 6.33
N THR A 202 6.34 -15.00 5.71
CA THR A 202 5.19 -15.87 5.74
C THR A 202 5.60 -17.06 4.92
N VAL A 203 6.18 -18.00 5.64
CA VAL A 203 6.18 -19.37 5.26
C VAL A 203 4.71 -19.75 5.07
N ASP A 204 4.27 -19.77 3.82
CA ASP A 204 2.90 -20.13 3.50
C ASP A 204 2.76 -21.64 3.65
N LEU A 205 1.73 -22.11 4.35
CA LEU A 205 1.45 -23.55 4.37
C LEU A 205 0.97 -23.98 2.97
N VAL A 206 1.44 -25.14 2.48
CA VAL A 206 0.99 -25.69 1.19
C VAL A 206 -0.53 -25.85 1.13
N ASN A 207 -1.11 -25.51 -0.01
CA ASN A 207 -2.55 -25.68 -0.24
C ASN A 207 -2.90 -27.12 -0.64
N VAL A 208 -4.02 -27.59 -0.11
CA VAL A 208 -4.52 -28.94 -0.35
C VAL A 208 -5.92 -28.86 -0.96
N ASP A 209 -6.13 -29.55 -2.07
CA ASP A 209 -7.43 -29.68 -2.71
C ASP A 209 -8.05 -31.06 -2.46
N ILE A 210 -9.38 -31.09 -2.45
CA ILE A 210 -10.16 -32.32 -2.29
C ILE A 210 -10.59 -32.76 -3.69
N HIS A 211 -10.19 -33.97 -4.09
CA HIS A 211 -10.51 -34.56 -5.37
C HIS A 211 -11.49 -35.74 -5.15
N PRO A 212 -12.79 -35.47 -4.98
CA PRO A 212 -13.79 -36.53 -4.88
C PRO A 212 -13.88 -37.28 -6.22
N GLU A 213 -13.91 -38.61 -6.17
CA GLU A 213 -14.18 -39.44 -7.36
C GLU A 213 -15.69 -39.61 -7.61
N SER A 214 -16.50 -39.37 -6.59
CA SER A 214 -17.96 -39.43 -6.62
C SER A 214 -18.55 -38.42 -5.63
N ASP A 215 -19.80 -38.05 -5.81
CA ASP A 215 -20.61 -37.27 -4.87
C ASP A 215 -21.38 -38.15 -3.88
N LYS A 216 -21.25 -39.48 -3.93
CA LYS A 216 -22.03 -40.43 -3.12
C LYS A 216 -21.17 -41.36 -2.28
N ILE A 217 -21.66 -41.67 -1.08
CA ILE A 217 -21.10 -42.69 -0.20
C ILE A 217 -22.11 -43.83 -0.10
N THR A 218 -21.79 -44.99 -0.68
CA THR A 218 -22.72 -46.13 -0.74
C THR A 218 -22.30 -47.31 0.14
N THR A 219 -21.09 -47.29 0.69
CA THR A 219 -20.55 -48.34 1.56
C THR A 219 -20.25 -47.80 2.96
N GLY A 220 -19.86 -48.67 3.89
CA GLY A 220 -19.42 -48.26 5.25
C GLY A 220 -18.07 -47.54 5.29
N GLN A 221 -17.47 -47.25 4.13
CA GLN A 221 -16.21 -46.54 4.02
C GLN A 221 -16.11 -45.74 2.72
N ILE A 222 -15.20 -44.76 2.68
CA ILE A 222 -14.85 -44.02 1.48
C ILE A 222 -13.35 -43.75 1.45
N VAL A 223 -12.78 -43.69 0.25
CA VAL A 223 -11.43 -43.18 0.00
C VAL A 223 -11.55 -41.85 -0.74
N VAL A 224 -10.91 -40.81 -0.21
CA VAL A 224 -10.89 -39.46 -0.81
C VAL A 224 -9.46 -39.11 -1.19
N LYS A 225 -9.25 -38.69 -2.45
CA LYS A 225 -7.96 -38.22 -2.93
C LYS A 225 -7.77 -36.74 -2.57
N LEU A 226 -6.58 -36.41 -2.10
CA LEU A 226 -6.17 -35.09 -1.65
C LEU A 226 -4.91 -34.70 -2.42
N TYR A 227 -4.88 -33.47 -2.96
CA TYR A 227 -3.79 -33.00 -3.80
C TYR A 227 -3.09 -31.80 -3.17
N GLN A 228 -1.78 -31.92 -2.95
CA GLN A 228 -0.93 -30.80 -2.54
C GLN A 228 -0.56 -29.98 -3.79
N GLN A 229 -1.06 -28.74 -3.86
CA GLN A 229 -0.97 -27.89 -5.05
C GLN A 229 0.46 -27.52 -5.45
N SER A 230 1.39 -27.53 -4.49
CA SER A 230 2.75 -27.02 -4.65
C SER A 230 3.73 -27.86 -3.84
N GLU A 231 4.97 -27.98 -4.30
CA GLU A 231 6.06 -28.52 -3.52
C GLU A 231 6.35 -27.71 -2.25
N VAL A 232 6.83 -28.39 -1.21
CA VAL A 232 7.40 -27.74 -0.02
C VAL A 232 8.73 -27.08 -0.38
N THR A 233 8.93 -25.86 0.11
CA THR A 233 10.17 -25.09 0.03
C THR A 233 10.39 -24.30 1.32
N ASP A 234 11.55 -23.63 1.45
CA ASP A 234 11.86 -22.75 2.59
C ASP A 234 10.81 -21.64 2.82
N GLN A 235 10.05 -21.27 1.78
CA GLN A 235 9.02 -20.24 1.81
C GLN A 235 7.59 -20.82 1.75
N ARG A 236 7.46 -22.14 1.56
CA ARG A 236 6.18 -22.85 1.51
C ARG A 236 6.27 -24.16 2.29
N VAL A 237 5.87 -24.19 3.56
CA VAL A 237 6.06 -25.38 4.41
C VAL A 237 4.88 -26.33 4.43
N ALA A 238 5.15 -27.52 4.96
CA ALA A 238 4.19 -28.60 5.10
C ALA A 238 2.93 -28.19 5.87
N ARG A 239 1.78 -28.78 5.51
CA ARG A 239 0.50 -28.54 6.18
C ARG A 239 -0.01 -29.82 6.84
N LYS A 240 -0.43 -29.73 8.10
CA LYS A 240 -1.11 -30.82 8.80
C LYS A 240 -2.62 -30.62 8.75
N LEU A 241 -3.37 -31.62 8.31
CA LEU A 241 -4.83 -31.57 8.22
C LEU A 241 -5.46 -32.82 8.85
N ARG A 242 -6.65 -32.65 9.42
CA ARG A 242 -7.53 -33.74 9.88
C ARG A 242 -8.69 -33.88 8.90
N ALA A 243 -8.96 -35.09 8.44
CA ALA A 243 -10.07 -35.38 7.54
C ALA A 243 -11.18 -36.12 8.28
N GLY A 244 -12.44 -35.77 8.06
CA GLY A 244 -13.58 -36.47 8.63
C GLY A 244 -14.87 -36.24 7.86
N LEU A 245 -15.87 -37.11 8.07
CA LEU A 245 -17.24 -36.92 7.61
C LEU A 245 -18.10 -36.38 8.75
N TYR A 246 -18.95 -35.40 8.44
CA TYR A 246 -19.82 -34.75 9.41
C TYR A 246 -21.25 -34.70 8.91
N PHE A 247 -22.19 -34.86 9.83
CA PHE A 247 -23.60 -34.55 9.64
C PHE A 247 -23.96 -33.36 10.55
N GLY A 248 -24.02 -32.17 9.96
CA GLY A 248 -23.98 -30.93 10.74
C GLY A 248 -22.62 -30.76 11.42
N ASP A 249 -22.63 -30.70 12.75
CA ASP A 249 -21.40 -30.65 13.58
C ASP A 249 -21.01 -32.01 14.17
N GLN A 250 -21.84 -33.04 14.01
CA GLN A 250 -21.58 -34.38 14.53
C GLN A 250 -20.62 -35.15 13.60
N PRO A 251 -19.46 -35.64 14.08
CA PRO A 251 -18.60 -36.52 13.30
C PRO A 251 -19.27 -37.89 13.13
N ILE A 252 -19.25 -38.42 11.91
CA ILE A 252 -19.84 -39.72 11.54
C ILE A 252 -18.80 -40.69 10.93
N SER A 253 -17.52 -40.41 11.11
CA SER A 253 -16.40 -41.28 10.72
C SER A 253 -15.23 -41.19 11.70
N ASN A 254 -14.22 -42.05 11.53
CA ASN A 254 -12.90 -41.76 12.09
C ASN A 254 -12.31 -40.46 11.53
N GLU A 255 -11.36 -39.86 12.24
CA GLU A 255 -10.75 -38.56 11.89
C GLU A 255 -9.22 -38.64 11.72
N PRO A 256 -8.70 -39.32 10.69
CA PRO A 256 -7.26 -39.42 10.47
C PRO A 256 -6.61 -38.06 10.20
N GLU A 257 -5.39 -37.91 10.71
CA GLU A 257 -4.52 -36.76 10.46
C GLU A 257 -3.53 -37.10 9.34
N LEU A 258 -3.29 -36.14 8.44
CA LEU A 258 -2.38 -36.24 7.31
C LEU A 258 -1.38 -35.08 7.33
N LEU A 259 -0.14 -35.36 6.94
CA LEU A 259 0.89 -34.37 6.72
C LEU A 259 1.14 -34.24 5.21
N PHE A 260 1.03 -33.01 4.72
CA PHE A 260 1.29 -32.64 3.33
C PHE A 260 2.64 -31.94 3.26
N ASP A 261 3.70 -32.71 3.05
CA ASP A 261 5.10 -32.28 3.08
C ASP A 261 5.87 -32.60 1.78
N ALA A 262 5.17 -32.90 0.68
CA ALA A 262 5.82 -33.36 -0.53
C ALA A 262 6.71 -32.28 -1.16
N GLU A 263 7.99 -32.58 -1.37
CA GLU A 263 8.97 -31.70 -2.03
C GLU A 263 9.04 -31.90 -3.56
N SER A 264 8.38 -32.93 -4.10
CA SER A 264 8.43 -33.24 -5.53
C SER A 264 7.80 -32.14 -6.37
N LYS A 265 8.47 -31.74 -7.45
CA LYS A 265 7.93 -30.83 -8.48
C LYS A 265 6.90 -31.51 -9.38
N GLU A 266 6.90 -32.83 -9.46
CA GLU A 266 5.97 -33.61 -10.26
C GLU A 266 4.62 -33.74 -9.54
N GLY A 267 3.54 -33.22 -10.15
CA GLY A 267 2.22 -33.19 -9.52
C GLY A 267 1.65 -34.56 -9.14
N ARG A 268 2.00 -35.61 -9.89
CA ARG A 268 1.56 -36.99 -9.59
C ARG A 268 2.06 -37.51 -8.24
N ASP A 269 3.21 -37.02 -7.76
CA ASP A 269 3.82 -37.46 -6.50
C ASP A 269 3.24 -36.69 -5.30
N ARG A 270 2.37 -35.71 -5.56
CA ARG A 270 1.74 -34.85 -4.54
C ARG A 270 0.29 -35.22 -4.21
N PHE A 271 -0.12 -36.44 -4.59
CA PHE A 271 -1.41 -37.01 -4.22
C PHE A 271 -1.29 -37.91 -2.99
N GLN A 272 -2.22 -37.75 -2.05
CA GLN A 272 -2.43 -38.67 -0.94
C GLN A 272 -3.89 -39.12 -0.93
N SER A 273 -4.16 -40.31 -0.41
CA SER A 273 -5.52 -40.82 -0.24
C SER A 273 -5.82 -41.04 1.23
N VAL A 274 -6.98 -40.57 1.68
CA VAL A 274 -7.46 -40.82 3.05
C VAL A 274 -8.63 -41.80 3.00
N ARG A 275 -8.58 -42.84 3.84
CA ARG A 275 -9.69 -43.79 4.02
C ARG A 275 -10.46 -43.43 5.29
N LEU A 276 -11.75 -43.16 5.12
CA LEU A 276 -12.69 -42.91 6.20
C LEU A 276 -13.63 -44.10 6.39
N LEU A 277 -13.76 -44.55 7.62
CA LEU A 277 -14.66 -45.61 8.08
C LEU A 277 -15.82 -44.94 8.80
N LEU A 278 -17.05 -45.25 8.38
CA LEU A 278 -18.25 -44.67 8.97
C LEU A 278 -18.49 -45.26 10.36
N SER A 279 -18.92 -44.42 11.32
CA SER A 279 -19.38 -44.87 12.64
C SER A 279 -20.85 -45.30 12.58
N LYS A 280 -21.37 -45.91 13.66
CA LYS A 280 -22.81 -46.22 13.80
C LYS A 280 -23.69 -44.95 13.68
N ASP A 281 -23.16 -43.78 14.05
CA ASP A 281 -23.88 -42.49 13.95
C ASP A 281 -24.20 -42.09 12.50
N ALA A 282 -23.47 -42.64 11.52
CA ALA A 282 -23.74 -42.39 10.11
C ALA A 282 -25.11 -42.91 9.65
N ASP A 283 -25.73 -43.85 10.37
CA ASP A 283 -27.02 -44.42 9.99
C ASP A 283 -28.14 -43.36 10.04
N VAL A 284 -28.04 -42.37 10.94
CA VAL A 284 -28.98 -41.23 11.04
C VAL A 284 -28.88 -40.31 9.82
N ALA A 285 -27.71 -40.25 9.18
CA ALA A 285 -27.45 -39.44 8.00
C ALA A 285 -27.77 -40.17 6.68
N ASN A 286 -28.32 -41.38 6.72
CA ASN A 286 -28.61 -42.12 5.49
C ASN A 286 -29.67 -41.40 4.65
N ASN A 287 -29.46 -41.38 3.33
CA ASN A 287 -30.20 -40.58 2.35
C ASN A 287 -30.11 -39.05 2.53
N GLN A 288 -29.19 -38.56 3.36
CA GLN A 288 -28.96 -37.13 3.59
C GLN A 288 -27.63 -36.65 3.00
N SER A 289 -27.50 -35.33 2.91
CA SER A 289 -26.22 -34.69 2.60
C SER A 289 -25.33 -34.70 3.84
N VAL A 290 -24.08 -35.10 3.66
CA VAL A 290 -23.01 -35.08 4.67
C VAL A 290 -21.83 -34.27 4.13
N GLU A 291 -20.94 -33.82 5.00
CA GLU A 291 -19.80 -33.01 4.65
C GLU A 291 -18.49 -33.79 4.85
N PHE A 292 -17.69 -33.94 3.80
CA PHE A 292 -16.27 -34.24 3.99
C PHE A 292 -15.55 -32.94 4.31
N ARG A 293 -14.92 -32.88 5.49
CA ARG A 293 -14.27 -31.69 6.02
C ARG A 293 -12.79 -31.98 6.24
N LEU A 294 -11.95 -31.08 5.74
CA LEU A 294 -10.57 -30.92 6.18
C LEU A 294 -10.53 -29.82 7.21
N SER A 295 -9.87 -30.08 8.34
CA SER A 295 -9.64 -29.12 9.41
C SER A 295 -8.14 -28.98 9.66
N GLU A 296 -7.71 -27.79 10.09
CA GLU A 296 -6.33 -27.48 10.45
C GLU A 296 -6.23 -27.13 11.94
N PRO A 297 -5.10 -27.43 12.61
CA PRO A 297 -4.95 -27.17 14.04
C PRO A 297 -4.85 -25.66 14.33
N ILE A 298 -5.40 -25.22 15.46
CA ILE A 298 -5.30 -23.84 15.93
C ILE A 298 -4.10 -23.73 16.87
N GLY A 299 -2.91 -23.49 16.30
CA GLY A 299 -1.68 -23.43 17.09
C GLY A 299 -1.46 -24.72 17.89
N GLU A 300 -1.21 -24.60 19.20
CA GLU A 300 -1.00 -25.72 20.12
C GLU A 300 -2.21 -26.01 21.02
N THR A 301 -3.39 -25.43 20.74
CA THR A 301 -4.56 -25.52 21.64
C THR A 301 -5.24 -26.90 21.64
N GLY A 302 -4.88 -27.77 20.68
CA GLY A 302 -5.57 -29.03 20.43
C GLY A 302 -6.91 -28.89 19.69
N GLU A 303 -7.35 -27.66 19.45
CA GLU A 303 -8.56 -27.35 18.68
C GLU A 303 -8.27 -27.33 17.18
N TRP A 304 -9.32 -27.55 16.38
CA TRP A 304 -9.24 -27.61 14.92
C TRP A 304 -10.25 -26.67 14.30
N LYS A 305 -9.81 -25.85 13.35
CA LYS A 305 -10.69 -24.99 12.55
C LYS A 305 -10.90 -25.59 11.15
N LYS A 306 -12.08 -25.36 10.58
CA LYS A 306 -12.39 -25.81 9.21
C LYS A 306 -11.46 -25.15 8.19
N TYR A 307 -10.81 -25.97 7.35
CA TYR A 307 -9.94 -25.55 6.26
C TYR A 307 -10.69 -25.53 4.91
N LYS A 308 -11.20 -26.69 4.48
CA LYS A 308 -11.98 -26.86 3.24
C LYS A 308 -13.00 -27.98 3.42
N SER A 309 -14.05 -27.98 2.61
CA SER A 309 -15.00 -29.09 2.60
C SER A 309 -15.68 -29.27 1.25
N VAL A 310 -16.22 -30.47 1.04
CA VAL A 310 -17.07 -30.80 -0.10
C VAL A 310 -18.28 -31.62 0.37
N PRO A 311 -19.47 -31.42 -0.23
CA PRO A 311 -20.64 -32.20 0.11
C PRO A 311 -20.59 -33.60 -0.50
N TYR A 312 -21.14 -34.57 0.21
CA TYR A 312 -21.43 -35.93 -0.26
C TYR A 312 -22.88 -36.28 0.08
N THR A 313 -23.46 -37.22 -0.67
CA THR A 313 -24.76 -37.82 -0.35
C THR A 313 -24.55 -39.24 0.19
N LEU A 314 -24.94 -39.49 1.43
CA LEU A 314 -24.86 -40.84 2.01
C LEU A 314 -26.07 -41.67 1.55
N LYS A 315 -25.84 -42.79 0.87
CA LYS A 315 -26.89 -43.70 0.35
C LYS A 315 -26.46 -45.15 0.51
N ARG A 316 -26.59 -45.67 1.72
CA ARG A 316 -26.29 -47.06 2.04
C ARG A 316 -27.53 -47.94 1.86
N SER A 317 -27.37 -49.04 1.13
CA SER A 317 -28.45 -50.01 0.87
C SER A 317 -28.68 -50.99 2.02
N PHE A 318 -27.80 -51.03 3.02
CA PHE A 318 -27.86 -51.96 4.15
C PHE A 318 -27.42 -51.30 5.47
N THR A 319 -28.36 -51.20 6.42
CA THR A 319 -28.12 -51.04 7.86
C THR A 319 -28.39 -52.41 8.50
N THR A 320 -27.42 -53.31 8.49
CA THR A 320 -27.54 -54.59 9.19
C THR A 320 -26.49 -54.69 10.27
N ASP A 321 -27.00 -54.86 11.50
CA ASP A 321 -26.27 -55.22 12.70
C ASP A 321 -25.30 -56.38 12.46
N PHE A 322 -24.02 -56.14 12.67
CA PHE A 322 -23.08 -57.19 13.06
C PHE A 322 -22.17 -56.60 14.13
N ASP A 323 -22.49 -56.92 15.38
CA ASP A 323 -21.58 -56.79 16.51
C ASP A 323 -20.52 -57.90 16.42
N PHE A 324 -19.23 -57.51 16.45
CA PHE A 324 -18.10 -58.31 16.92
C PHE A 324 -17.08 -57.39 17.58
#